data_AF-L8JWB0-F1
#
_entry.id   AF-L8JWB0-F1
#
_cell.length_a   1.000
_cell.length_b   1.000
_cell.length_c   1.000
_cell.angle_alpha   90.00
_cell.angle_beta   90.00
_cell.angle_gamma   90.00
#
_symmetry.space_group_name_H-M   'P 1'
#
loop_
_entity.id
_entity.type
_entity.pdbx_description
1 polymer ?
#
loop_
_entity_poly.entity_id
_entity_poly.type
_entity_poly.pdbx_seq_one_letter_code
_entity_poly.pdbx_strand_id
1 'polypeptide(L)'
;MTERHLFNYALLAVLIFMGAIIQSCKDDDPAPVPVPPELTTLAITDISFISASGGGEIISDGGEKITARGVCWSTSTNPTVEDSFTEDGTGSGSFTSLITGLEVETTYYVRAYATNSVSTAYGGEVSFTTTAPVLPAVTAIGISQIEKRSAIGGGEVSSDGGAGVTARGICWSTVPKPTVENSSTTDGTGTGSFTSYLTNLTPETVYYVRAYATNSVGTVYSEEITFTTTPYDIYLAGYTYYPEDDGQVATYWKNGVATLLPTAADSFRSYAKDLALDGGNVYVVGYASMDTHSAAVYWNNDEVIRLTDDDTYSSAHAIAISGGDVYIVGHHNYKAVYWKNGMEVPLSETLSGATDIAVVDGDIYISGYEYNEATSKTVALYWKNGTPVNLTDGTNNADASAIFINGSDVYVAGQEYFPGSVTAKYWKNGMATDLVATNPRVSSMVVADNDVHIVGIDYANTSSAAYWVNATPVALANATDIMAKDIVVLNGDVYIAGTRNDEPEVQIVWKNQEVITELTNADAQAILID
;
A
#
# COMPACT_ATOMS: atom_id res chain seq x y z
N MET A 1 87.45 -1.18 -77.60
CA MET A 1 88.01 -0.06 -76.81
C MET A 1 87.96 1.18 -77.68
N THR A 2 87.24 2.24 -77.33
CA THR A 2 86.40 2.49 -76.13
C THR A 2 85.40 3.61 -76.50
N GLU A 3 84.09 3.33 -76.50
CA GLU A 3 83.07 3.87 -75.55
C GLU A 3 82.43 5.23 -75.91
N ARG A 4 81.11 5.36 -75.61
CA ARG A 4 80.37 6.59 -75.20
C ARG A 4 80.18 7.71 -76.26
N HIS A 5 79.14 8.57 -76.25
CA HIS A 5 78.03 8.86 -75.31
C HIS A 5 76.85 9.61 -76.03
N LEU A 6 75.63 9.52 -75.45
CA LEU A 6 74.52 10.53 -75.39
C LEU A 6 73.73 11.10 -76.62
N PHE A 7 72.42 10.80 -76.59
CA PHE A 7 71.24 11.74 -76.54
C PHE A 7 70.62 12.50 -77.75
N ASN A 8 69.27 12.59 -77.66
CA ASN A 8 68.32 13.64 -78.11
C ASN A 8 67.63 13.65 -79.52
N TYR A 9 66.40 13.10 -79.51
CA TYR A 9 65.09 13.69 -79.93
C TYR A 9 64.78 14.29 -81.33
N ALA A 10 63.53 13.97 -81.75
CA ALA A 10 62.56 14.78 -82.54
C ALA A 10 62.75 14.93 -84.08
N LEU A 11 61.70 15.10 -84.91
CA LEU A 11 60.26 14.73 -84.83
C LEU A 11 59.58 15.00 -86.21
N LEU A 12 58.82 14.05 -86.79
CA LEU A 12 57.89 14.23 -87.95
C LEU A 12 58.54 14.73 -89.29
N ALA A 13 57.92 14.80 -90.48
CA ALA A 13 56.61 14.40 -91.07
C ALA A 13 56.71 14.39 -92.63
N VAL A 14 55.78 13.90 -93.47
CA VAL A 14 54.84 12.72 -93.42
C VAL A 14 54.14 12.57 -94.81
N LEU A 15 53.74 11.36 -95.23
CA LEU A 15 52.94 11.00 -96.44
C LEU A 15 53.64 11.26 -97.81
N ILE A 16 53.32 10.62 -98.95
CA ILE A 16 52.07 10.29 -99.70
C ILE A 16 52.42 9.09 -100.64
N PHE A 17 51.61 8.07 -101.02
CA PHE A 17 50.23 7.60 -100.75
C PHE A 17 50.06 6.14 -101.33
N MET A 18 48.84 5.71 -101.70
CA MET A 18 48.40 4.46 -102.37
C MET A 18 48.31 3.15 -101.56
N GLY A 19 47.12 2.91 -100.98
CA GLY A 19 46.55 1.60 -100.68
C GLY A 19 45.09 1.54 -101.17
N ALA A 20 44.62 0.40 -101.65
CA ALA A 20 43.33 0.27 -102.33
C ALA A 20 42.14 0.02 -101.38
N ILE A 21 40.93 0.36 -101.85
CA ILE A 21 39.69 0.37 -101.07
C ILE A 21 39.11 -1.05 -100.94
N ILE A 22 38.91 -1.52 -99.70
CA ILE A 22 37.83 -2.45 -99.36
C ILE A 22 37.13 -1.87 -98.12
N GLN A 23 35.99 -1.22 -98.34
CA GLN A 23 35.20 -0.62 -97.27
C GLN A 23 34.23 -1.67 -96.73
N SER A 24 34.66 -2.42 -95.71
CA SER A 24 33.77 -3.34 -95.01
C SER A 24 32.68 -2.54 -94.30
N CYS A 25 31.47 -2.57 -94.84
CA CYS A 25 30.30 -2.28 -94.03
C CYS A 25 30.25 -3.38 -92.97
N LYS A 26 30.42 -3.02 -91.70
CA LYS A 26 29.64 -3.68 -90.67
C LYS A 26 28.23 -3.13 -90.81
N ASP A 27 27.24 -3.99 -90.79
CA ASP A 27 25.91 -3.54 -90.44
C ASP A 27 25.97 -3.09 -88.98
N ASP A 28 25.80 -1.79 -88.73
CA ASP A 28 25.54 -1.29 -87.38
C ASP A 28 24.12 -1.74 -87.04
N ASP A 29 24.03 -2.96 -86.50
CA ASP A 29 22.81 -3.60 -85.99
C ASP A 29 22.10 -2.58 -85.07
N PRO A 30 20.87 -2.14 -85.40
CA PRO A 30 20.27 -0.97 -84.77
C PRO A 30 20.19 -1.18 -83.26
N ALA A 31 20.72 -0.21 -82.50
CA ALA A 31 20.79 -0.29 -81.05
C ALA A 31 19.44 -0.74 -80.47
N PRO A 32 19.43 -1.78 -79.59
CA PRO A 32 18.22 -2.47 -79.21
C PRO A 32 17.20 -1.48 -78.67
N VAL A 33 16.03 -1.43 -79.32
CA VAL A 33 14.98 -0.47 -78.99
C VAL A 33 14.60 -0.64 -77.52
N PRO A 34 14.67 0.41 -76.70
CA PRO A 34 14.29 0.33 -75.30
C PRO A 34 12.88 -0.24 -75.12
N VAL A 35 12.74 -1.14 -74.15
CA VAL A 35 11.48 -1.80 -73.78
C VAL A 35 11.12 -1.45 -72.32
N PRO A 36 9.87 -1.67 -71.89
CA PRO A 36 9.52 -1.59 -70.46
C PRO A 36 10.36 -2.57 -69.62
N PRO A 37 10.58 -2.31 -68.32
CA PRO A 37 11.35 -3.21 -67.46
C PRO A 37 10.76 -4.63 -67.34
N GLU A 38 11.60 -5.62 -67.08
CA GLU A 38 11.18 -6.98 -66.72
C GLU A 38 11.39 -7.20 -65.23
N LEU A 39 10.33 -7.61 -64.51
CA LEU A 39 10.37 -7.82 -63.07
C LEU A 39 9.35 -8.85 -62.60
N THR A 40 9.60 -9.44 -61.42
CA THR A 40 8.64 -10.26 -60.69
C THR A 40 8.25 -9.60 -59.37
N THR A 41 7.02 -9.86 -58.91
CA THR A 41 6.57 -9.52 -57.56
C THR A 41 6.99 -10.64 -56.62
N LEU A 42 7.54 -10.30 -55.46
CA LEU A 42 7.89 -11.28 -54.43
C LEU A 42 6.66 -11.64 -53.59
N ALA A 43 6.73 -12.76 -52.86
CA ALA A 43 5.67 -13.16 -51.94
C ALA A 43 5.55 -12.15 -50.78
N ILE A 44 4.32 -11.90 -50.34
CA ILE A 44 4.03 -11.00 -49.21
C ILE A 44 4.37 -11.71 -47.89
N THR A 45 5.07 -11.01 -47.00
CA THR A 45 5.43 -11.48 -45.65
C THR A 45 4.95 -10.49 -44.58
N ASP A 46 5.15 -10.83 -43.30
CA ASP A 46 4.92 -9.94 -42.15
C ASP A 46 3.52 -9.29 -42.11
N ILE A 47 2.54 -10.05 -42.58
CA ILE A 47 1.14 -9.63 -42.69
C ILE A 47 0.57 -9.41 -41.29
N SER A 48 0.03 -8.22 -41.07
CA SER A 48 -0.74 -7.85 -39.89
C SER A 48 -2.16 -7.41 -40.28
N PHE A 49 -2.89 -6.91 -39.31
CA PHE A 49 -4.15 -6.17 -39.47
C PHE A 49 -3.93 -4.83 -40.22
N ILE A 50 -2.87 -4.09 -39.84
CA ILE A 50 -2.31 -2.82 -40.37
C ILE A 50 -1.66 -2.80 -41.77
N SER A 51 -0.92 -3.87 -42.06
CA SER A 51 0.32 -3.76 -42.85
C SER A 51 0.78 -5.10 -43.45
N ALA A 52 1.74 -5.04 -44.38
CA ALA A 52 2.53 -6.20 -44.79
C ALA A 52 3.88 -5.78 -45.40
N SER A 53 4.83 -6.72 -45.48
CA SER A 53 6.06 -6.58 -46.28
C SER A 53 5.82 -7.13 -47.68
N GLY A 54 6.13 -6.34 -48.71
CA GLY A 54 6.14 -6.75 -50.11
C GLY A 54 7.49 -6.50 -50.77
N GLY A 55 7.56 -6.63 -52.09
CA GLY A 55 8.75 -6.30 -52.86
C GLY A 55 8.74 -6.87 -54.28
N GLY A 56 9.87 -6.72 -54.97
CA GLY A 56 10.06 -7.22 -56.33
C GLY A 56 11.52 -7.49 -56.65
N GLU A 57 11.76 -8.21 -57.75
CA GLU A 57 13.08 -8.44 -58.34
C GLU A 57 13.05 -7.93 -59.78
N ILE A 58 13.84 -6.88 -60.08
CA ILE A 58 13.95 -6.31 -61.42
C ILE A 58 15.04 -7.06 -62.20
N ILE A 59 14.57 -7.98 -63.05
CA ILE A 59 15.36 -8.89 -63.89
C ILE A 59 16.08 -8.12 -65.02
N SER A 60 15.41 -7.13 -65.61
CA SER A 60 15.94 -6.29 -66.69
C SER A 60 15.40 -4.86 -66.58
N ASP A 61 16.24 -3.87 -66.88
CA ASP A 61 15.83 -2.47 -67.00
C ASP A 61 15.26 -2.12 -68.38
N GLY A 62 15.29 -3.06 -69.33
CA GLY A 62 14.81 -2.85 -70.70
C GLY A 62 15.75 -2.02 -71.57
N GLY A 63 16.99 -1.77 -71.13
CA GLY A 63 17.99 -0.95 -71.82
C GLY A 63 17.98 0.53 -71.43
N GLU A 64 17.06 0.95 -70.57
CA GLU A 64 16.90 2.33 -70.11
C GLU A 64 16.81 2.37 -68.58
N LYS A 65 17.46 3.35 -67.95
CA LYS A 65 17.62 3.36 -66.48
C LYS A 65 16.27 3.38 -65.75
N ILE A 66 16.08 2.47 -64.80
CA ILE A 66 14.98 2.53 -63.81
C ILE A 66 14.99 3.90 -63.09
N THR A 67 13.88 4.64 -63.22
CA THR A 67 13.64 5.97 -62.64
C THR A 67 12.78 5.93 -61.37
N ALA A 68 11.94 4.89 -61.20
CA ALA A 68 11.18 4.61 -60.00
C ALA A 68 10.90 3.10 -59.88
N ARG A 69 10.70 2.59 -58.66
CA ARG A 69 10.26 1.22 -58.38
C ARG A 69 9.51 1.14 -57.05
N GLY A 70 8.73 0.09 -56.85
CA GLY A 70 8.05 -0.18 -55.58
C GLY A 70 6.98 -1.25 -55.74
N VAL A 71 6.00 -1.29 -54.83
CA VAL A 71 4.77 -2.09 -55.01
C VAL A 71 3.56 -1.18 -55.10
N CYS A 72 2.56 -1.59 -55.88
CA CYS A 72 1.21 -1.04 -55.87
C CYS A 72 0.19 -2.08 -55.39
N TRP A 73 -0.84 -1.64 -54.68
CA TRP A 73 -1.87 -2.51 -54.10
C TRP A 73 -3.27 -1.90 -54.13
N SER A 74 -4.27 -2.79 -54.19
CA SER A 74 -5.69 -2.44 -54.25
C SER A 74 -6.54 -3.59 -53.70
N THR A 75 -7.79 -3.33 -53.34
CA THR A 75 -8.76 -4.40 -53.03
C THR A 75 -9.38 -5.00 -54.30
N SER A 76 -9.08 -4.42 -55.46
CA SER A 76 -9.39 -4.97 -56.79
C SER A 76 -8.16 -5.62 -57.43
N THR A 77 -8.37 -6.58 -58.32
CA THR A 77 -7.27 -7.22 -59.07
C THR A 77 -6.66 -6.27 -60.11
N ASN A 78 -5.42 -6.56 -60.48
CA ASN A 78 -4.55 -5.81 -61.40
C ASN A 78 -4.24 -4.36 -60.95
N PRO A 79 -3.77 -4.14 -59.70
CA PRO A 79 -3.40 -2.81 -59.22
C PRO A 79 -2.31 -2.17 -60.10
N THR A 80 -2.25 -0.84 -60.03
CA THR A 80 -1.40 0.06 -60.81
C THR A 80 -0.85 1.20 -59.93
N VAL A 81 0.05 2.03 -60.45
CA VAL A 81 0.52 3.24 -59.72
C VAL A 81 -0.54 4.34 -59.57
N GLU A 82 -1.75 4.14 -60.11
CA GLU A 82 -2.93 5.00 -59.85
C GLU A 82 -3.73 4.53 -58.61
N ASP A 83 -3.44 3.32 -58.09
CA ASP A 83 -3.91 2.81 -56.80
C ASP A 83 -2.94 3.27 -55.66
N SER A 84 -2.97 2.62 -54.49
CA SER A 84 -1.98 2.85 -53.43
C SER A 84 -0.62 2.26 -53.82
N PHE A 85 0.50 2.96 -53.59
CA PHE A 85 1.84 2.48 -53.92
C PHE A 85 2.96 2.99 -52.98
N THR A 86 4.13 2.32 -53.00
CA THR A 86 5.40 2.77 -52.38
C THR A 86 6.39 3.25 -53.44
N GLU A 87 7.27 4.21 -53.10
CA GLU A 87 8.38 4.64 -53.97
C GLU A 87 9.73 4.24 -53.36
N ASP A 88 10.20 3.04 -53.68
CA ASP A 88 11.38 2.38 -53.12
C ASP A 88 12.67 2.63 -53.94
N GLY A 89 12.78 3.85 -54.48
CA GLY A 89 13.97 4.39 -55.13
C GLY A 89 14.18 3.96 -56.58
N THR A 90 15.44 3.71 -56.96
CA THR A 90 15.86 3.50 -58.37
C THR A 90 16.87 2.38 -58.52
N GLY A 91 17.03 1.87 -59.75
CA GLY A 91 17.96 0.79 -60.09
C GLY A 91 17.34 -0.61 -60.02
N SER A 92 18.03 -1.57 -60.65
CA SER A 92 17.57 -2.94 -60.85
C SER A 92 17.84 -3.84 -59.63
N GLY A 93 17.54 -5.15 -59.75
CA GLY A 93 17.70 -6.12 -58.68
C GLY A 93 16.53 -6.13 -57.68
N SER A 94 16.75 -6.77 -56.52
CA SER A 94 15.78 -6.89 -55.43
C SER A 94 15.43 -5.56 -54.77
N PHE A 95 14.19 -5.44 -54.29
CA PHE A 95 13.76 -4.43 -53.34
C PHE A 95 12.64 -4.96 -52.44
N THR A 96 12.50 -4.35 -51.26
CA THR A 96 11.47 -4.65 -50.26
C THR A 96 10.70 -3.38 -49.95
N SER A 97 9.39 -3.51 -49.76
CA SER A 97 8.44 -2.40 -49.64
C SER A 97 7.56 -2.60 -48.41
N LEU A 98 7.37 -1.56 -47.59
CA LEU A 98 6.48 -1.63 -46.43
C LEU A 98 5.09 -1.10 -46.78
N ILE A 99 4.12 -2.00 -46.86
CA ILE A 99 2.72 -1.71 -47.13
C ILE A 99 2.04 -1.33 -45.82
N THR A 100 1.36 -0.18 -45.76
CA THR A 100 0.69 0.33 -44.55
C THR A 100 -0.65 0.99 -44.89
N GLY A 101 -1.46 1.29 -43.87
CA GLY A 101 -2.76 1.95 -44.04
C GLY A 101 -3.82 1.02 -44.65
N LEU A 102 -3.74 -0.27 -44.32
CA LEU A 102 -4.69 -1.28 -44.76
C LEU A 102 -5.92 -1.32 -43.84
N GLU A 103 -7.04 -1.80 -44.38
CA GLU A 103 -8.21 -2.19 -43.61
C GLU A 103 -8.04 -3.60 -43.04
N VAL A 104 -8.67 -3.89 -41.90
CA VAL A 104 -8.60 -5.19 -41.22
C VAL A 104 -9.43 -6.26 -41.94
N GLU A 105 -9.06 -7.55 -41.78
CA GLU A 105 -9.72 -8.72 -42.40
C GLU A 105 -9.97 -8.60 -43.92
N THR A 106 -9.18 -7.78 -44.61
CA THR A 106 -9.40 -7.33 -45.99
C THR A 106 -8.37 -7.94 -46.94
N THR A 107 -8.85 -8.48 -48.07
CA THR A 107 -7.98 -9.02 -49.12
C THR A 107 -7.46 -7.91 -50.02
N TYR A 108 -6.14 -7.88 -50.20
CA TYR A 108 -5.44 -6.97 -51.10
C TYR A 108 -4.68 -7.76 -52.16
N TYR A 109 -4.71 -7.24 -53.38
CA TYR A 109 -3.88 -7.65 -54.50
C TYR A 109 -2.68 -6.71 -54.59
N VAL A 110 -1.50 -7.23 -54.90
CA VAL A 110 -0.23 -6.50 -54.91
C VAL A 110 0.57 -6.84 -56.16
N ARG A 111 1.22 -5.83 -56.75
CA ARG A 111 2.16 -5.98 -57.86
C ARG A 111 3.38 -5.12 -57.65
N ALA A 112 4.57 -5.68 -57.84
CA ALA A 112 5.78 -4.89 -58.00
C ALA A 112 5.67 -4.05 -59.28
N TYR A 113 6.16 -2.82 -59.26
CA TYR A 113 6.29 -1.97 -60.43
C TYR A 113 7.72 -1.45 -60.58
N ALA A 114 8.12 -1.17 -61.82
CA ALA A 114 9.33 -0.43 -62.14
C ALA A 114 9.10 0.44 -63.38
N THR A 115 9.60 1.66 -63.35
CA THR A 115 9.45 2.65 -64.42
C THR A 115 10.81 2.96 -65.01
N ASN A 116 10.91 2.98 -66.33
CA ASN A 116 12.04 3.57 -67.07
C ASN A 116 11.53 4.71 -67.98
N SER A 117 12.35 5.18 -68.92
CA SER A 117 11.98 6.25 -69.86
C SER A 117 10.94 5.83 -70.93
N VAL A 118 10.63 4.52 -71.04
CA VAL A 118 9.66 3.95 -72.00
C VAL A 118 8.27 3.87 -71.36
N SER A 119 8.14 3.15 -70.23
CA SER A 119 6.91 3.09 -69.45
C SER A 119 7.15 2.53 -68.04
N THR A 120 6.10 2.54 -67.22
CA THR A 120 5.98 1.61 -66.08
C THR A 120 5.69 0.20 -66.61
N ALA A 121 6.36 -0.80 -66.04
CA ALA A 121 6.05 -2.21 -66.13
C ALA A 121 5.67 -2.76 -64.74
N TYR A 122 5.00 -3.90 -64.72
CA TYR A 122 4.46 -4.51 -63.50
C TYR A 122 4.72 -6.01 -63.48
N GLY A 123 5.07 -6.54 -62.32
CA GLY A 123 5.21 -7.97 -62.09
C GLY A 123 3.86 -8.71 -62.10
N GLY A 124 3.95 -10.02 -61.86
CA GLY A 124 2.77 -10.87 -61.63
C GLY A 124 1.98 -10.44 -60.38
N GLU A 125 0.69 -10.73 -60.35
CA GLU A 125 -0.14 -10.47 -59.18
C GLU A 125 0.12 -11.50 -58.07
N VAL A 126 0.27 -11.00 -56.84
CA VAL A 126 0.13 -11.79 -55.61
C VAL A 126 -1.03 -11.20 -54.79
N SER A 127 -1.56 -11.97 -53.85
CA SER A 127 -2.61 -11.48 -52.94
C SER A 127 -2.39 -11.96 -51.51
N PHE A 128 -2.87 -11.18 -50.56
CA PHE A 128 -2.88 -11.51 -49.14
C PHE A 128 -4.15 -10.97 -48.49
N THR A 129 -4.45 -11.40 -47.26
CA THR A 129 -5.57 -10.89 -46.46
C THR A 129 -5.00 -10.44 -45.12
N THR A 130 -5.31 -9.21 -44.70
CA THR A 130 -4.92 -8.69 -43.38
C THR A 130 -5.57 -9.51 -42.27
N THR A 131 -4.93 -9.59 -41.10
CA THR A 131 -5.46 -10.36 -39.97
C THR A 131 -6.53 -9.56 -39.21
N ALA A 132 -7.33 -10.26 -38.41
CA ALA A 132 -8.05 -9.62 -37.30
C ALA A 132 -7.06 -9.19 -36.20
N PRO A 133 -7.33 -8.12 -35.44
CA PRO A 133 -6.67 -7.87 -34.17
C PRO A 133 -7.08 -8.92 -33.14
N VAL A 134 -6.19 -9.23 -32.19
CA VAL A 134 -6.48 -10.12 -31.05
C VAL A 134 -6.30 -9.37 -29.72
N LEU A 135 -6.64 -10.02 -28.60
CA LEU A 135 -6.31 -9.50 -27.27
C LEU A 135 -4.79 -9.31 -27.11
N PRO A 136 -4.33 -8.33 -26.31
CA PRO A 136 -2.91 -8.13 -26.08
C PRO A 136 -2.31 -9.29 -25.26
N ALA A 137 -0.98 -9.32 -25.13
CA ALA A 137 -0.27 -10.28 -24.29
C ALA A 137 0.29 -9.55 -23.06
N VAL A 138 -0.12 -9.96 -21.85
CA VAL A 138 0.33 -9.37 -20.58
C VAL A 138 0.74 -10.44 -19.57
N THR A 139 1.84 -10.21 -18.87
CA THR A 139 2.25 -10.98 -17.69
C THR A 139 2.35 -10.07 -16.47
N ALA A 140 2.11 -10.61 -15.27
CA ALA A 140 2.34 -9.91 -14.03
C ALA A 140 3.81 -10.03 -13.59
N ILE A 141 4.32 -8.97 -12.97
CA ILE A 141 5.58 -8.96 -12.23
C ILE A 141 5.25 -9.20 -10.75
N GLY A 142 6.10 -9.97 -10.06
CA GLY A 142 5.89 -10.35 -8.66
C GLY A 142 5.77 -9.15 -7.71
N ILE A 143 4.91 -9.28 -6.70
CA ILE A 143 4.68 -8.23 -5.70
C ILE A 143 5.90 -8.08 -4.78
N SER A 144 6.22 -6.82 -4.46
CA SER A 144 7.38 -6.40 -3.68
C SER A 144 7.03 -5.19 -2.80
N GLN A 145 7.92 -4.80 -1.88
CA GLN A 145 7.68 -3.74 -0.89
C GLN A 145 6.30 -3.84 -0.23
N ILE A 146 6.00 -5.05 0.26
CA ILE A 146 4.71 -5.37 0.89
C ILE A 146 4.73 -4.79 2.31
N GLU A 147 3.75 -3.94 2.58
CA GLU A 147 3.55 -3.23 3.84
C GLU A 147 2.13 -3.53 4.36
N LYS A 148 1.74 -2.92 5.48
CA LYS A 148 0.43 -3.16 6.09
C LYS A 148 -0.74 -2.64 5.23
N ARG A 149 -0.55 -1.54 4.48
CA ARG A 149 -1.59 -0.89 3.66
C ARG A 149 -1.21 -0.67 2.18
N SER A 150 -0.02 -1.14 1.79
CA SER A 150 0.64 -0.81 0.52
C SER A 150 1.41 -2.01 -0.06
N ALA A 151 1.56 -2.05 -1.39
CA ALA A 151 2.50 -2.95 -2.06
C ALA A 151 2.86 -2.43 -3.46
N ILE A 152 4.00 -2.84 -4.02
CA ILE A 152 4.38 -2.55 -5.41
C ILE A 152 4.32 -3.82 -6.25
N GLY A 153 3.52 -3.78 -7.31
CA GLY A 153 3.51 -4.78 -8.38
C GLY A 153 3.88 -4.17 -9.73
N GLY A 154 3.58 -4.89 -10.81
CA GLY A 154 3.68 -4.38 -12.16
C GLY A 154 3.35 -5.44 -13.20
N GLY A 155 3.66 -5.16 -14.46
CA GLY A 155 3.49 -6.11 -15.54
C GLY A 155 4.33 -5.79 -16.76
N GLU A 156 4.30 -6.69 -17.73
CA GLU A 156 4.94 -6.56 -19.04
C GLU A 156 3.90 -6.81 -20.12
N VAL A 157 3.67 -5.82 -20.99
CA VAL A 157 2.78 -5.94 -22.16
C VAL A 157 3.65 -6.28 -23.38
N SER A 158 3.89 -7.58 -23.59
CA SER A 158 4.84 -8.09 -24.60
C SER A 158 4.30 -8.04 -26.04
N SER A 159 2.99 -7.87 -26.21
CA SER A 159 2.35 -7.61 -27.50
C SER A 159 1.05 -6.83 -27.29
N ASP A 160 0.74 -5.93 -28.23
CA ASP A 160 -0.55 -5.24 -28.28
C ASP A 160 -1.66 -6.08 -28.95
N GLY A 161 -1.35 -7.30 -29.41
CA GLY A 161 -2.28 -8.15 -30.14
C GLY A 161 -2.62 -7.64 -31.55
N GLY A 162 -1.88 -6.65 -32.06
CA GLY A 162 -2.27 -5.95 -33.28
C GLY A 162 -3.43 -4.99 -33.07
N ALA A 163 -3.55 -4.36 -31.90
CA ALA A 163 -4.30 -3.12 -31.73
C ALA A 163 -3.74 -2.34 -30.53
N GLY A 164 -3.41 -1.07 -30.72
CA GLY A 164 -2.73 -0.26 -29.70
C GLY A 164 -3.41 -0.30 -28.33
N VAL A 165 -2.67 -0.71 -27.31
CA VAL A 165 -3.18 -0.90 -25.93
C VAL A 165 -3.61 0.44 -25.32
N THR A 166 -4.91 0.56 -25.05
CA THR A 166 -5.61 1.77 -24.59
C THR A 166 -5.60 1.93 -23.07
N ALA A 167 -5.37 0.85 -22.31
CA ALA A 167 -5.14 0.89 -20.87
C ALA A 167 -4.34 -0.36 -20.44
N ARG A 168 -3.53 -0.24 -19.39
CA ARG A 168 -2.85 -1.36 -18.71
C ARG A 168 -2.71 -1.06 -17.22
N GLY A 169 -2.47 -2.08 -16.41
CA GLY A 169 -2.25 -1.91 -14.97
C GLY A 169 -2.36 -3.22 -14.21
N ILE A 170 -2.62 -3.13 -12.92
CA ILE A 170 -2.95 -4.27 -12.05
C ILE A 170 -4.37 -4.11 -11.49
N CYS A 171 -5.07 -5.23 -11.31
CA CYS A 171 -6.29 -5.34 -10.50
C CYS A 171 -6.12 -6.35 -9.36
N TRP A 172 -6.68 -6.05 -8.17
CA TRP A 172 -6.56 -6.87 -6.97
C TRP A 172 -7.86 -6.98 -6.16
N SER A 173 -7.97 -8.06 -5.38
CA SER A 173 -9.14 -8.36 -4.53
C SER A 173 -8.75 -9.35 -3.43
N THR A 174 -9.54 -9.42 -2.35
CA THR A 174 -9.46 -10.50 -1.35
C THR A 174 -10.15 -11.79 -1.81
N VAL A 175 -10.79 -11.76 -2.98
CA VAL A 175 -11.45 -12.90 -3.64
C VAL A 175 -10.68 -13.25 -4.93
N PRO A 176 -10.47 -14.54 -5.25
CA PRO A 176 -9.79 -14.96 -6.48
C PRO A 176 -10.42 -14.41 -7.77
N LYS A 177 -9.59 -14.28 -8.80
CA LYS A 177 -9.88 -13.77 -10.15
C LYS A 177 -10.35 -12.31 -10.15
N PRO A 178 -9.55 -11.36 -9.63
CA PRO A 178 -9.84 -9.94 -9.74
C PRO A 178 -9.93 -9.52 -11.22
N THR A 179 -10.67 -8.43 -11.43
CA THR A 179 -10.88 -7.74 -12.71
C THR A 179 -10.81 -6.22 -12.50
N VAL A 180 -10.88 -5.42 -13.57
CA VAL A 180 -10.91 -3.95 -13.46
C VAL A 180 -12.15 -3.37 -12.76
N GLU A 181 -13.15 -4.21 -12.45
CA GLU A 181 -14.31 -3.85 -11.61
C GLU A 181 -14.00 -3.96 -10.10
N ASN A 182 -12.81 -4.43 -9.73
CA ASN A 182 -12.29 -4.44 -8.36
C ASN A 182 -11.34 -3.25 -8.15
N SER A 183 -10.51 -3.27 -7.10
CA SER A 183 -9.43 -2.29 -6.96
C SER A 183 -8.43 -2.44 -8.11
N SER A 184 -8.11 -1.36 -8.81
CA SER A 184 -7.15 -1.38 -9.94
C SER A 184 -6.38 -0.08 -10.12
N THR A 185 -5.17 -0.17 -10.70
CA THR A 185 -4.38 0.97 -11.21
C THR A 185 -4.70 1.24 -12.69
N THR A 186 -4.12 2.31 -13.27
CA THR A 186 -4.10 2.51 -14.73
C THR A 186 -2.76 3.15 -15.11
N ASP A 187 -1.81 2.29 -15.50
CA ASP A 187 -0.39 2.58 -15.62
C ASP A 187 0.02 2.83 -17.10
N GLY A 188 -0.83 3.62 -17.78
CA GLY A 188 -0.63 4.11 -19.14
C GLY A 188 -1.15 3.21 -20.27
N THR A 189 -0.47 3.31 -21.41
CA THR A 189 -0.89 2.77 -22.72
C THR A 189 0.28 2.10 -23.43
N GLY A 190 0.01 1.25 -24.42
CA GLY A 190 1.02 0.60 -25.26
C GLY A 190 1.75 -0.57 -24.59
N THR A 191 2.77 -1.08 -25.30
CA THR A 191 3.59 -2.24 -24.93
C THR A 191 4.72 -1.90 -23.93
N GLY A 192 5.44 -2.92 -23.47
CA GLY A 192 6.54 -2.77 -22.50
C GLY A 192 6.09 -2.89 -21.04
N SER A 193 7.05 -2.67 -20.14
CA SER A 193 6.85 -2.78 -18.71
C SER A 193 6.08 -1.61 -18.09
N PHE A 194 5.46 -1.88 -16.95
CA PHE A 194 4.85 -0.89 -16.06
C PHE A 194 4.95 -1.31 -14.59
N THR A 195 4.88 -0.33 -13.69
CA THR A 195 4.90 -0.51 -12.23
C THR A 195 3.59 0.02 -11.67
N SER A 196 3.01 -0.70 -10.71
CA SER A 196 1.69 -0.43 -10.13
C SER A 196 1.81 -0.28 -8.61
N TYR A 197 1.26 0.80 -8.06
CA TYR A 197 1.23 1.06 -6.61
C TYR A 197 -0.12 0.64 -6.03
N LEU A 198 -0.15 -0.51 -5.35
CA LEU A 198 -1.32 -0.99 -4.64
C LEU A 198 -1.41 -0.24 -3.30
N THR A 199 -2.58 0.30 -3.01
CA THR A 199 -2.85 1.14 -1.82
C THR A 199 -4.23 0.80 -1.24
N ASN A 200 -4.55 1.34 -0.07
CA ASN A 200 -5.79 1.06 0.67
C ASN A 200 -6.00 -0.44 0.94
N LEU A 201 -4.91 -1.17 1.17
CA LEU A 201 -4.97 -2.57 1.57
C LEU A 201 -5.33 -2.67 3.06
N THR A 202 -5.97 -3.78 3.43
CA THR A 202 -6.12 -4.19 4.83
C THR A 202 -4.84 -4.93 5.27
N PRO A 203 -4.31 -4.69 6.48
CA PRO A 203 -3.21 -5.48 7.05
C PRO A 203 -3.57 -6.96 7.25
N GLU A 204 -2.56 -7.82 7.43
CA GLU A 204 -2.72 -9.26 7.71
C GLU A 204 -3.55 -10.07 6.67
N THR A 205 -3.81 -9.49 5.50
CA THR A 205 -4.84 -9.93 4.55
C THR A 205 -4.23 -10.50 3.27
N VAL A 206 -4.76 -11.65 2.82
CA VAL A 206 -4.39 -12.26 1.53
C VAL A 206 -5.08 -11.54 0.37
N TYR A 207 -4.30 -11.11 -0.61
CA TYR A 207 -4.76 -10.51 -1.85
C TYR A 207 -4.39 -11.36 -3.07
N TYR A 208 -5.36 -11.51 -3.96
CA TYR A 208 -5.22 -12.04 -5.30
C TYR A 208 -4.99 -10.89 -6.27
N VAL A 209 -4.07 -11.03 -7.22
CA VAL A 209 -3.60 -9.96 -8.09
C VAL A 209 -3.41 -10.46 -9.51
N ARG A 210 -3.81 -9.65 -10.49
CA ARG A 210 -3.58 -9.91 -11.93
C ARG A 210 -3.16 -8.61 -12.62
N ALA A 211 -2.17 -8.69 -13.51
CA ALA A 211 -1.90 -7.62 -14.46
C ALA A 211 -2.95 -7.67 -15.58
N TYR A 212 -3.33 -6.51 -16.12
CA TYR A 212 -4.29 -6.40 -17.22
C TYR A 212 -3.77 -5.51 -18.35
N ALA A 213 -4.28 -5.74 -19.55
CA ALA A 213 -4.09 -4.86 -20.70
C ALA A 213 -5.37 -4.85 -21.56
N THR A 214 -5.70 -3.71 -22.11
CA THR A 214 -6.93 -3.48 -22.89
C THR A 214 -6.56 -2.90 -24.26
N ASN A 215 -7.17 -3.43 -25.32
CA ASN A 215 -7.17 -2.81 -26.65
C ASN A 215 -8.60 -2.76 -27.22
N SER A 216 -8.77 -2.51 -28.53
CA SER A 216 -10.09 -2.46 -29.18
C SER A 216 -10.83 -3.81 -29.22
N VAL A 217 -10.16 -4.94 -28.98
CA VAL A 217 -10.77 -6.28 -28.90
C VAL A 217 -11.32 -6.57 -27.49
N GLY A 218 -10.72 -5.99 -26.46
CA GLY A 218 -11.16 -6.10 -25.07
C GLY A 218 -10.00 -6.10 -24.07
N THR A 219 -10.29 -6.51 -22.84
CA THR A 219 -9.32 -6.63 -21.75
C THR A 219 -8.87 -8.07 -21.55
N VAL A 220 -7.56 -8.29 -21.52
CA VAL A 220 -6.91 -9.53 -21.11
C VAL A 220 -6.34 -9.37 -19.70
N TYR A 221 -6.14 -10.49 -19.01
CA TYR A 221 -5.55 -10.56 -17.68
C TYR A 221 -4.49 -11.66 -17.63
N SER A 222 -3.40 -11.42 -16.90
CA SER A 222 -2.32 -12.38 -16.68
C SER A 222 -2.78 -13.61 -15.90
N GLU A 223 -1.87 -14.58 -15.71
CA GLU A 223 -1.98 -15.51 -14.59
C GLU A 223 -2.07 -14.77 -13.25
N GLU A 224 -2.68 -15.43 -12.27
CA GLU A 224 -2.91 -14.89 -10.93
C GLU A 224 -1.70 -15.11 -10.02
N ILE A 225 -1.34 -14.06 -9.28
CA ILE A 225 -0.36 -14.12 -8.20
C ILE A 225 -1.00 -13.67 -6.89
N THR A 226 -0.46 -14.13 -5.76
CA THR A 226 -0.96 -13.79 -4.43
C THR A 226 0.13 -13.19 -3.55
N PHE A 227 -0.28 -12.37 -2.60
CA PHE A 227 0.55 -11.90 -1.50
C PHE A 227 -0.30 -11.71 -0.24
N THR A 228 0.35 -11.60 0.92
CA THR A 228 -0.30 -11.24 2.19
C THR A 228 0.33 -9.96 2.69
N THR A 229 -0.47 -8.95 3.06
CA THR A 229 0.03 -7.73 3.72
C THR A 229 0.66 -8.05 5.08
N THR A 230 1.53 -7.17 5.57
CA THR A 230 2.12 -7.35 6.91
C THR A 230 1.05 -7.17 8.00
N PRO A 231 1.27 -7.71 9.21
CA PRO A 231 0.45 -7.40 10.39
C PRO A 231 0.32 -5.90 10.69
N TYR A 232 -0.61 -5.58 11.58
CA TYR A 232 -0.60 -4.32 12.33
C TYR A 232 0.65 -4.23 13.22
N ASP A 233 1.06 -3.01 13.53
CA ASP A 233 2.01 -2.74 14.61
C ASP A 233 1.27 -2.82 15.96
N ILE A 234 1.77 -3.66 16.87
CA ILE A 234 1.28 -3.73 18.26
C ILE A 234 2.19 -2.88 19.12
N TYR A 235 1.62 -1.88 19.78
CA TYR A 235 2.27 -1.06 20.78
C TYR A 235 1.71 -1.41 22.17
N LEU A 236 2.59 -1.39 23.18
CA LEU A 236 2.25 -1.62 24.58
C LEU A 236 2.94 -0.55 25.43
N ALA A 237 2.33 -0.11 26.53
CA ALA A 237 2.97 0.76 27.52
C ALA A 237 2.87 0.19 28.93
N GLY A 238 3.90 0.41 29.75
CA GLY A 238 3.99 -0.06 31.14
C GLY A 238 5.38 0.21 31.72
N TYR A 239 6.02 -0.81 32.29
CA TYR A 239 7.39 -0.68 32.81
C TYR A 239 8.22 -1.95 32.68
N THR A 240 9.54 -1.78 32.56
CA THR A 240 10.53 -2.84 32.69
C THR A 240 11.04 -2.88 34.12
N TYR A 241 11.14 -4.08 34.69
CA TYR A 241 11.68 -4.32 36.04
C TYR A 241 13.17 -4.68 35.99
N TYR A 242 13.96 -4.08 36.87
CA TYR A 242 15.39 -4.31 37.04
C TYR A 242 15.69 -4.84 38.46
N PRO A 243 15.75 -6.18 38.65
CA PRO A 243 15.91 -6.80 39.97
C PRO A 243 17.25 -6.50 40.67
N GLU A 244 18.28 -6.09 39.92
CA GLU A 244 19.61 -5.80 40.49
C GLU A 244 19.70 -4.40 41.13
N ASP A 245 18.89 -3.45 40.67
CA ASP A 245 18.85 -2.05 41.12
C ASP A 245 17.56 -1.67 41.90
N ASP A 246 16.61 -2.62 42.05
CA ASP A 246 15.24 -2.37 42.56
C ASP A 246 14.56 -1.19 41.84
N GLY A 247 14.70 -1.19 40.50
CA GLY A 247 14.22 -0.15 39.60
C GLY A 247 13.04 -0.62 38.75
N GLN A 248 12.04 0.24 38.60
CA GLN A 248 11.04 0.15 37.53
C GLN A 248 11.23 1.36 36.61
N VAL A 249 11.33 1.12 35.30
CA VAL A 249 11.54 2.16 34.28
C VAL A 249 10.38 2.13 33.29
N ALA A 250 9.74 3.28 33.06
CA ALA A 250 8.66 3.42 32.12
C ALA A 250 9.14 2.96 30.73
N THR A 251 8.35 2.09 30.09
CA THR A 251 8.74 1.44 28.85
C THR A 251 7.53 1.40 27.94
N TYR A 252 7.77 1.61 26.64
CA TYR A 252 6.84 1.15 25.61
C TYR A 252 7.51 0.08 24.75
N TRP A 253 6.73 -0.84 24.21
CA TRP A 253 7.20 -1.85 23.28
C TRP A 253 6.51 -1.66 21.94
N LYS A 254 7.24 -1.78 20.83
CA LYS A 254 6.67 -1.91 19.48
C LYS A 254 7.02 -3.29 18.94
N ASN A 255 6.01 -4.12 18.66
CA ASN A 255 6.17 -5.51 18.20
C ASN A 255 7.14 -6.32 19.07
N GLY A 256 7.06 -6.11 20.39
CA GLY A 256 7.95 -6.72 21.40
C GLY A 256 9.34 -6.09 21.54
N VAL A 257 9.73 -5.14 20.69
CA VAL A 257 10.98 -4.37 20.86
C VAL A 257 10.77 -3.26 21.87
N ALA A 258 11.46 -3.35 23.02
CA ALA A 258 11.38 -2.38 24.10
C ALA A 258 12.11 -1.06 23.77
N THR A 259 11.49 0.06 24.13
CA THR A 259 12.11 1.39 24.20
C THR A 259 11.93 1.91 25.63
N LEU A 260 13.05 2.10 26.33
CA LEU A 260 13.06 2.63 27.69
C LEU A 260 12.88 4.15 27.63
N LEU A 261 11.88 4.67 28.35
CA LEU A 261 11.62 6.10 28.44
C LEU A 261 12.54 6.73 29.50
N PRO A 262 13.05 7.95 29.28
CA PRO A 262 13.93 8.61 30.24
C PRO A 262 13.21 8.89 31.56
N THR A 263 13.87 8.60 32.68
CA THR A 263 13.41 9.01 34.01
C THR A 263 13.45 10.54 34.13
N ALA A 264 12.47 11.10 34.85
CA ALA A 264 12.48 12.52 35.17
C ALA A 264 13.65 12.84 36.11
N ALA A 265 14.14 14.09 36.07
CA ALA A 265 15.13 14.56 37.04
C ALA A 265 14.63 14.32 38.48
N ASP A 266 15.57 13.91 39.33
CA ASP A 266 15.37 13.58 40.76
C ASP A 266 14.38 12.42 41.05
N SER A 267 13.94 11.68 40.02
CA SER A 267 13.15 10.45 40.17
C SER A 267 14.01 9.18 40.18
N PHE A 268 13.62 8.19 40.99
CA PHE A 268 14.30 6.89 41.08
C PHE A 268 13.56 5.73 40.39
N ARG A 269 12.26 5.92 40.07
CA ARG A 269 11.43 4.98 39.29
C ARG A 269 10.47 5.73 38.39
N SER A 270 10.03 5.09 37.30
CA SER A 270 8.97 5.60 36.44
C SER A 270 8.07 4.47 35.94
N TYR A 271 6.81 4.81 35.69
CA TYR A 271 5.78 3.88 35.25
C TYR A 271 4.96 4.57 34.16
N ALA A 272 4.87 3.97 32.98
CA ALA A 272 3.83 4.33 32.03
C ALA A 272 2.50 3.68 32.44
N LYS A 273 1.39 4.27 31.99
CA LYS A 273 0.02 3.80 32.19
C LYS A 273 -0.76 3.68 30.90
N ASP A 274 -0.56 4.61 29.96
CA ASP A 274 -1.27 4.65 28.69
C ASP A 274 -0.43 5.32 27.58
N LEU A 275 -0.81 5.11 26.32
CA LEU A 275 -0.13 5.60 25.13
C LEU A 275 -1.08 6.00 23.98
N ALA A 276 -0.66 6.99 23.20
CA ALA A 276 -1.32 7.42 21.98
C ALA A 276 -0.31 7.67 20.86
N LEU A 277 -0.77 7.62 19.59
CA LEU A 277 0.04 7.95 18.42
C LEU A 277 -0.60 9.14 17.67
N ASP A 278 0.22 10.12 17.30
CA ASP A 278 -0.15 11.14 16.30
C ASP A 278 1.09 11.64 15.54
N GLY A 279 0.94 11.92 14.25
CA GLY A 279 2.01 12.40 13.36
C GLY A 279 3.21 11.45 13.18
N GLY A 280 3.14 10.22 13.70
CA GLY A 280 4.26 9.27 13.79
C GLY A 280 5.10 9.38 15.08
N ASN A 281 4.70 10.22 16.03
CA ASN A 281 5.26 10.26 17.38
C ASN A 281 4.59 9.22 18.28
N VAL A 282 5.33 8.71 19.26
CA VAL A 282 4.78 7.89 20.36
C VAL A 282 4.63 8.78 21.59
N TYR A 283 3.39 8.94 22.05
CA TYR A 283 3.06 9.68 23.26
C TYR A 283 2.72 8.69 24.37
N VAL A 284 3.27 8.89 25.57
CA VAL A 284 3.08 7.98 26.71
C VAL A 284 2.83 8.80 27.97
N VAL A 285 1.98 8.34 28.87
CA VAL A 285 1.67 9.03 30.15
C VAL A 285 1.82 8.11 31.35
N GLY A 286 2.04 8.71 32.53
CA GLY A 286 2.07 7.97 33.78
C GLY A 286 2.59 8.80 34.95
N TYR A 287 3.48 8.22 35.75
CA TYR A 287 4.10 8.92 36.88
C TYR A 287 5.56 8.51 37.12
N ALA A 288 6.31 9.41 37.73
CA ALA A 288 7.66 9.19 38.24
C ALA A 288 7.67 9.27 39.77
N SER A 289 8.43 8.39 40.43
CA SER A 289 8.56 8.35 41.90
C SER A 289 9.74 9.21 42.35
N MET A 290 9.43 10.21 43.18
CA MET A 290 10.39 11.08 43.88
C MET A 290 10.50 10.63 45.36
N ASP A 291 11.50 11.11 46.09
CA ASP A 291 11.76 10.75 47.50
C ASP A 291 10.56 10.87 48.46
N THR A 292 9.57 11.71 48.15
CA THR A 292 8.41 11.98 49.03
C THR A 292 7.05 11.81 48.35
N HIS A 293 6.97 11.91 47.03
CA HIS A 293 5.73 12.02 46.26
C HIS A 293 5.87 11.37 44.86
N SER A 294 4.75 11.09 44.21
CA SER A 294 4.74 10.80 42.76
C SER A 294 4.47 12.09 41.99
N ALA A 295 5.12 12.27 40.83
CA ALA A 295 4.84 13.35 39.90
C ALA A 295 4.23 12.79 38.60
N ALA A 296 3.12 13.38 38.16
CA ALA A 296 2.52 13.13 36.86
C ALA A 296 3.50 13.55 35.74
N VAL A 297 3.76 12.63 34.82
CA VAL A 297 4.69 12.84 33.70
C VAL A 297 4.09 12.34 32.39
N TYR A 298 4.59 12.93 31.32
CA TYR A 298 4.25 12.65 29.94
C TYR A 298 5.55 12.58 29.12
N TRP A 299 5.61 11.62 28.21
CA TRP A 299 6.71 11.42 27.29
C TRP A 299 6.23 11.66 25.85
N ASN A 300 7.02 12.40 25.09
CA ASN A 300 6.86 12.59 23.66
C ASN A 300 8.11 12.05 22.97
N ASN A 301 8.04 10.82 22.47
CA ASN A 301 9.21 10.03 22.10
C ASN A 301 10.23 9.99 23.28
N ASP A 302 11.47 10.45 23.05
CA ASP A 302 12.57 10.43 24.02
C ASP A 302 12.65 11.68 24.95
N GLU A 303 11.61 12.53 25.02
CA GLU A 303 11.56 13.70 25.91
C GLU A 303 10.53 13.51 27.05
N VAL A 304 10.97 13.63 28.31
CA VAL A 304 10.11 13.57 29.51
C VAL A 304 9.74 14.97 30.01
N ILE A 305 8.45 15.17 30.26
CA ILE A 305 7.86 16.43 30.72
C ILE A 305 7.09 16.17 32.01
N ARG A 306 7.34 16.96 33.06
CA ARG A 306 6.51 17.00 34.27
C ARG A 306 5.22 17.78 33.98
N LEU A 307 4.09 17.26 34.44
CA LEU A 307 2.78 17.93 34.36
C LEU A 307 2.48 18.76 35.63
N THR A 308 3.21 18.49 36.72
CA THR A 308 3.12 19.24 37.99
C THR A 308 4.51 19.58 38.54
N ASP A 309 4.72 20.83 38.95
CA ASP A 309 6.02 21.37 39.40
C ASP A 309 6.21 21.38 40.93
N ASP A 310 5.18 21.05 41.72
CA ASP A 310 5.26 21.01 43.18
C ASP A 310 5.55 19.61 43.77
N ASP A 311 5.68 19.58 45.10
CA ASP A 311 5.94 18.39 45.91
C ASP A 311 4.63 17.82 46.50
N THR A 312 3.60 17.58 45.67
CA THR A 312 2.37 16.88 46.07
C THR A 312 2.14 15.62 45.22
N TYR A 313 1.24 14.72 45.66
CA TYR A 313 0.96 13.48 44.93
C TYR A 313 0.18 13.75 43.65
N SER A 314 0.79 13.46 42.50
CA SER A 314 0.11 13.43 41.21
C SER A 314 0.47 12.19 40.39
N SER A 315 -0.42 11.83 39.47
CA SER A 315 -0.18 10.86 38.40
C SER A 315 -1.04 11.17 37.19
N ALA A 316 -0.55 10.84 36.00
CA ALA A 316 -1.40 10.63 34.83
C ALA A 316 -1.79 9.14 34.71
N HIS A 317 -2.94 8.88 34.10
CA HIS A 317 -3.53 7.55 33.92
C HIS A 317 -3.83 7.23 32.46
N ALA A 318 -4.49 8.14 31.73
CA ALA A 318 -4.86 7.94 30.32
C ALA A 318 -4.62 9.19 29.45
N ILE A 319 -4.51 9.01 28.13
CA ILE A 319 -4.21 10.03 27.13
C ILE A 319 -5.10 9.92 25.89
N ALA A 320 -5.69 11.03 25.47
CA ALA A 320 -6.36 11.18 24.18
C ALA A 320 -5.70 12.30 23.36
N ILE A 321 -5.63 12.11 22.04
CA ILE A 321 -5.16 13.14 21.10
C ILE A 321 -6.29 13.42 20.11
N SER A 322 -6.62 14.71 19.93
CA SER A 322 -7.74 15.11 19.05
C SER A 322 -7.49 16.49 18.47
N GLY A 323 -7.47 16.59 17.13
CA GLY A 323 -7.21 17.84 16.41
C GLY A 323 -5.79 18.41 16.58
N GLY A 324 -4.83 17.60 17.03
CA GLY A 324 -3.47 18.03 17.40
C GLY A 324 -3.36 18.61 18.82
N ASP A 325 -4.45 18.64 19.59
CA ASP A 325 -4.41 18.88 21.04
C ASP A 325 -4.22 17.54 21.78
N VAL A 326 -3.37 17.55 22.81
CA VAL A 326 -3.11 16.42 23.71
C VAL A 326 -3.87 16.63 25.02
N TYR A 327 -4.64 15.61 25.44
CA TYR A 327 -5.46 15.60 26.65
C TYR A 327 -5.02 14.44 27.52
N ILE A 328 -4.69 14.72 28.79
CA ILE A 328 -4.17 13.72 29.73
C ILE A 328 -5.00 13.79 31.00
N VAL A 329 -5.40 12.66 31.57
CA VAL A 329 -6.19 12.61 32.82
C VAL A 329 -5.45 11.92 33.96
N GLY A 330 -5.84 12.25 35.18
CA GLY A 330 -5.36 11.56 36.37
C GLY A 330 -5.76 12.27 37.66
N HIS A 331 -4.78 12.51 38.53
CA HIS A 331 -5.01 13.26 39.75
C HIS A 331 -3.82 14.14 40.15
N HIS A 332 -4.11 15.20 40.90
CA HIS A 332 -3.14 16.10 41.53
C HIS A 332 -3.63 16.45 42.93
N ASN A 333 -2.78 16.26 43.95
CA ASN A 333 -3.09 16.41 45.37
C ASN A 333 -4.41 15.73 45.79
N TYR A 334 -4.59 14.48 45.34
CA TYR A 334 -5.80 13.67 45.52
C TYR A 334 -7.11 14.25 44.95
N LYS A 335 -7.04 15.16 43.97
CA LYS A 335 -8.18 15.66 43.19
C LYS A 335 -8.10 15.23 41.73
N ALA A 336 -9.24 14.96 41.10
CA ALA A 336 -9.33 14.70 39.67
C ALA A 336 -8.99 15.97 38.86
N VAL A 337 -8.09 15.82 37.90
CA VAL A 337 -7.66 16.88 36.97
C VAL A 337 -7.49 16.30 35.56
N TYR A 338 -7.47 17.18 34.56
CA TYR A 338 -6.91 16.87 33.25
C TYR A 338 -5.94 17.96 32.81
N TRP A 339 -4.90 17.58 32.08
CA TRP A 339 -3.96 18.51 31.45
C TRP A 339 -4.26 18.58 29.96
N LYS A 340 -4.49 19.79 29.43
CA LYS A 340 -4.57 20.04 27.98
C LYS A 340 -3.28 20.73 27.53
N ASN A 341 -2.51 20.08 26.66
CA ASN A 341 -1.21 20.55 26.19
C ASN A 341 -0.29 20.98 27.37
N GLY A 342 -0.28 20.19 28.45
CA GLY A 342 0.45 20.45 29.69
C GLY A 342 -0.20 21.46 30.66
N MET A 343 -1.25 22.19 30.26
CA MET A 343 -1.96 23.11 31.16
C MET A 343 -3.03 22.37 31.97
N GLU A 344 -2.93 22.42 33.29
CA GLU A 344 -3.87 21.78 34.21
C GLU A 344 -5.26 22.45 34.24
N VAL A 345 -6.30 21.62 34.29
CA VAL A 345 -7.70 22.00 34.45
C VAL A 345 -8.34 21.09 35.52
N PRO A 346 -8.72 21.63 36.69
CA PRO A 346 -9.40 20.86 37.73
C PRO A 346 -10.80 20.35 37.31
N LEU A 347 -11.14 19.13 37.74
CA LEU A 347 -12.46 18.51 37.53
C LEU A 347 -13.32 18.47 38.80
N SER A 348 -12.69 18.48 39.98
CA SER A 348 -13.36 18.50 41.28
C SER A 348 -12.53 19.27 42.31
N GLU A 349 -13.22 19.81 43.32
CA GLU A 349 -12.61 20.44 44.50
C GLU A 349 -12.50 19.50 45.71
N THR A 350 -12.99 18.25 45.60
CA THR A 350 -12.99 17.25 46.67
C THR A 350 -12.10 16.04 46.32
N LEU A 351 -11.92 15.11 47.26
CA LEU A 351 -11.10 13.92 47.05
C LEU A 351 -11.66 13.08 45.90
N SER A 352 -10.89 12.91 44.84
CA SER A 352 -11.36 12.37 43.56
C SER A 352 -10.20 11.92 42.68
N GLY A 353 -10.49 11.09 41.68
CA GLY A 353 -9.52 10.70 40.67
C GLY A 353 -10.19 10.45 39.33
N ALA A 354 -9.58 10.95 38.25
CA ALA A 354 -9.93 10.57 36.89
C ALA A 354 -9.15 9.31 36.47
N THR A 355 -9.77 8.46 35.67
CA THR A 355 -9.21 7.14 35.28
C THR A 355 -8.93 7.04 33.79
N ASP A 356 -9.87 7.46 32.94
CA ASP A 356 -9.83 7.28 31.49
C ASP A 356 -10.52 8.46 30.76
N ILE A 357 -10.20 8.68 29.47
CA ILE A 357 -10.62 9.84 28.68
C ILE A 357 -10.94 9.51 27.21
N ALA A 358 -12.10 9.99 26.76
CA ALA A 358 -12.48 10.03 25.35
C ALA A 358 -12.75 11.47 24.88
N VAL A 359 -12.28 11.84 23.68
CA VAL A 359 -12.51 13.16 23.08
C VAL A 359 -13.13 12.99 21.68
N VAL A 360 -14.41 13.33 21.54
CA VAL A 360 -15.22 13.09 20.32
C VAL A 360 -15.94 14.37 19.92
N ASP A 361 -15.80 14.78 18.66
CA ASP A 361 -16.36 16.01 18.08
C ASP A 361 -16.08 17.31 18.88
N GLY A 362 -15.02 17.30 19.70
CA GLY A 362 -14.62 18.40 20.59
C GLY A 362 -15.25 18.37 21.99
N ASP A 363 -16.18 17.46 22.27
CA ASP A 363 -16.62 17.14 23.63
C ASP A 363 -15.59 16.23 24.32
N ILE A 364 -15.27 16.55 25.57
CA ILE A 364 -14.35 15.80 26.43
C ILE A 364 -15.17 15.00 27.45
N TYR A 365 -14.93 13.69 27.52
CA TYR A 365 -15.58 12.75 28.45
C TYR A 365 -14.50 12.05 29.28
N ILE A 366 -14.64 12.07 30.60
CA ILE A 366 -13.61 11.55 31.53
C ILE A 366 -14.30 10.70 32.59
N SER A 367 -13.92 9.44 32.78
CA SER A 367 -14.44 8.63 33.89
C SER A 367 -13.64 8.82 35.18
N GLY A 368 -14.24 8.46 36.30
CA GLY A 368 -13.53 8.31 37.57
C GLY A 368 -14.46 8.18 38.77
N TYR A 369 -14.03 8.77 39.87
CA TYR A 369 -14.80 8.81 41.11
C TYR A 369 -14.61 10.11 41.89
N GLU A 370 -15.60 10.44 42.72
CA GLU A 370 -15.55 11.56 43.67
C GLU A 370 -16.05 11.13 45.06
N TYR A 371 -15.41 11.66 46.11
CA TYR A 371 -15.75 11.35 47.50
C TYR A 371 -16.90 12.22 48.02
N ASN A 372 -18.05 11.59 48.24
CA ASN A 372 -19.20 12.23 48.86
C ASN A 372 -19.03 12.27 50.38
N GLU A 373 -18.67 13.44 50.94
CA GLU A 373 -18.51 13.63 52.38
C GLU A 373 -19.76 13.23 53.18
N ALA A 374 -20.95 13.49 52.65
CA ALA A 374 -22.23 13.30 53.35
C ALA A 374 -22.62 11.82 53.52
N THR A 375 -22.18 10.93 52.62
CA THR A 375 -22.32 9.47 52.77
C THR A 375 -21.02 8.78 53.21
N SER A 376 -19.89 9.48 53.12
CA SER A 376 -18.54 8.95 53.28
C SER A 376 -18.25 7.78 52.32
N LYS A 377 -18.61 7.95 51.04
CA LYS A 377 -18.45 6.97 49.96
C LYS A 377 -17.82 7.58 48.72
N THR A 378 -17.14 6.75 47.91
CA THR A 378 -16.85 7.11 46.51
C THR A 378 -18.10 6.93 45.64
N VAL A 379 -18.36 7.90 44.76
CA VAL A 379 -19.41 7.85 43.74
C VAL A 379 -18.72 7.65 42.39
N ALA A 380 -19.11 6.60 41.66
CA ALA A 380 -18.68 6.42 40.27
C ALA A 380 -19.39 7.44 39.39
N LEU A 381 -18.66 8.15 38.54
CA LEU A 381 -19.19 9.19 37.67
C LEU A 381 -18.34 9.37 36.42
N TYR A 382 -18.83 10.17 35.48
CA TYR A 382 -18.00 10.77 34.44
C TYR A 382 -18.22 12.28 34.37
N TRP A 383 -17.18 13.04 34.02
CA TRP A 383 -17.27 14.45 33.68
C TRP A 383 -17.46 14.58 32.17
N LYS A 384 -18.49 15.32 31.73
CA LYS A 384 -18.57 15.84 30.36
C LYS A 384 -18.23 17.33 30.38
N ASN A 385 -17.15 17.73 29.69
CA ASN A 385 -16.64 19.10 29.66
C ASN A 385 -16.54 19.72 31.07
N GLY A 386 -15.99 18.97 32.03
CA GLY A 386 -15.88 19.36 33.44
C GLY A 386 -17.19 19.32 34.27
N THR A 387 -18.34 18.98 33.67
CA THR A 387 -19.61 18.83 34.41
C THR A 387 -19.80 17.36 34.82
N PRO A 388 -19.88 17.03 36.12
CA PRO A 388 -20.03 15.65 36.59
C PRO A 388 -21.43 15.08 36.32
N VAL A 389 -21.48 13.79 36.00
CA VAL A 389 -22.69 12.99 35.76
C VAL A 389 -22.55 11.66 36.52
N ASN A 390 -23.27 11.54 37.64
CA ASN A 390 -23.18 10.39 38.55
C ASN A 390 -23.76 9.12 37.92
N LEU A 391 -23.07 8.00 38.15
CA LEU A 391 -23.45 6.65 37.71
C LEU A 391 -23.98 5.78 38.87
N THR A 392 -23.62 6.13 40.11
CA THR A 392 -24.19 5.57 41.35
C THR A 392 -24.76 6.66 42.27
N ASP A 393 -25.56 6.25 43.26
CA ASP A 393 -26.22 7.17 44.21
C ASP A 393 -25.38 7.49 45.47
N GLY A 394 -24.21 6.87 45.60
CA GLY A 394 -23.32 7.02 46.76
C GLY A 394 -23.78 6.31 48.03
N THR A 395 -24.67 5.31 47.93
CA THR A 395 -25.02 4.41 49.06
C THR A 395 -23.89 3.43 49.38
N ASN A 396 -23.27 2.85 48.35
CA ASN A 396 -22.04 2.07 48.42
C ASN A 396 -20.85 2.90 47.90
N ASN A 397 -19.63 2.38 48.08
CA ASN A 397 -18.49 2.87 47.29
C ASN A 397 -18.66 2.39 45.85
N ALA A 398 -18.26 3.20 44.88
CA ALA A 398 -18.12 2.79 43.50
C ALA A 398 -17.04 3.62 42.79
N ASP A 399 -16.37 3.00 41.81
CA ASP A 399 -15.39 3.65 40.96
C ASP A 399 -15.63 3.27 39.49
N ALA A 400 -15.51 4.24 38.57
CA ALA A 400 -15.45 3.98 37.15
C ALA A 400 -13.99 3.83 36.70
N SER A 401 -13.69 2.79 35.93
CA SER A 401 -12.35 2.47 35.43
C SER A 401 -12.10 2.99 34.01
N ALA A 402 -13.11 2.90 33.12
CA ALA A 402 -12.95 3.17 31.69
C ALA A 402 -14.21 3.79 31.05
N ILE A 403 -14.04 4.54 29.95
CA ILE A 403 -15.08 5.27 29.22
C ILE A 403 -14.93 5.16 27.69
N PHE A 404 -16.03 4.82 27.01
CA PHE A 404 -16.08 4.73 25.55
C PHE A 404 -17.29 5.49 24.99
N ILE A 405 -17.11 6.16 23.86
CA ILE A 405 -18.13 7.00 23.23
C ILE A 405 -18.42 6.47 21.82
N ASN A 406 -19.65 6.03 21.58
CA ASN A 406 -20.09 5.53 20.27
C ASN A 406 -21.23 6.39 19.73
N GLY A 407 -20.90 7.32 18.84
CA GLY A 407 -21.84 8.34 18.35
C GLY A 407 -22.37 9.20 19.50
N SER A 408 -23.66 9.11 19.78
CA SER A 408 -24.30 9.81 20.90
C SER A 408 -24.32 9.03 22.22
N ASP A 409 -23.92 7.76 22.22
CA ASP A 409 -24.03 6.89 23.39
C ASP A 409 -22.74 6.89 24.22
N VAL A 410 -22.88 7.21 25.51
CA VAL A 410 -21.82 7.18 26.52
C VAL A 410 -21.84 5.81 27.19
N TYR A 411 -20.72 5.10 27.12
CA TYR A 411 -20.48 3.85 27.82
C TYR A 411 -19.40 4.06 28.88
N VAL A 412 -19.61 3.55 30.10
CA VAL A 412 -18.62 3.59 31.19
C VAL A 412 -18.60 2.22 31.85
N ALA A 413 -17.44 1.71 32.26
CA ALA A 413 -17.30 0.45 33.00
C ALA A 413 -16.51 0.64 34.30
N GLY A 414 -16.80 -0.20 35.30
CA GLY A 414 -16.26 -0.04 36.66
C GLY A 414 -16.87 -1.01 37.65
N GLN A 415 -16.83 -0.68 38.95
CA GLN A 415 -17.33 -1.55 40.01
C GLN A 415 -18.00 -0.81 41.18
N GLU A 416 -18.91 -1.53 41.87
CA GLU A 416 -19.57 -1.11 43.11
C GLU A 416 -19.30 -2.14 44.23
N TYR A 417 -19.03 -1.66 45.44
CA TYR A 417 -18.57 -2.47 46.58
C TYR A 417 -19.68 -2.66 47.62
N PHE A 418 -20.39 -3.78 47.53
CA PHE A 418 -21.41 -4.17 48.50
C PHE A 418 -20.79 -4.88 49.72
N PRO A 419 -21.51 -4.98 50.86
CA PRO A 419 -21.03 -5.68 52.06
C PRO A 419 -20.70 -7.17 51.82
N GLY A 420 -19.43 -7.45 51.54
CA GLY A 420 -18.90 -8.81 51.31
C GLY A 420 -18.81 -9.24 49.83
N SER A 421 -19.08 -8.36 48.87
CA SER A 421 -19.01 -8.67 47.44
C SER A 421 -18.85 -7.43 46.56
N VAL A 422 -17.93 -7.49 45.59
CA VAL A 422 -17.84 -6.50 44.50
C VAL A 422 -18.69 -6.94 43.31
N THR A 423 -19.37 -5.99 42.67
CA THR A 423 -20.07 -6.19 41.39
C THR A 423 -19.48 -5.25 40.35
N ALA A 424 -18.84 -5.80 39.32
CA ALA A 424 -18.48 -5.04 38.13
C ALA A 424 -19.73 -4.75 37.29
N LYS A 425 -19.74 -3.60 36.64
CA LYS A 425 -20.87 -3.07 35.87
C LYS A 425 -20.36 -2.34 34.63
N TYR A 426 -21.23 -2.21 33.63
CA TYR A 426 -21.14 -1.10 32.70
C TYR A 426 -22.44 -0.30 32.67
N TRP A 427 -22.34 0.99 32.41
CA TRP A 427 -23.44 1.90 32.25
C TRP A 427 -23.51 2.37 30.81
N LYS A 428 -24.65 2.21 30.13
CA LYS A 428 -24.94 2.87 28.85
C LYS A 428 -25.89 4.03 29.12
N ASN A 429 -25.46 5.27 28.86
CA ASN A 429 -26.22 6.50 29.14
C ASN A 429 -26.77 6.54 30.59
N GLY A 430 -26.00 6.06 31.56
CA GLY A 430 -26.38 5.95 32.97
C GLY A 430 -27.25 4.73 33.33
N MET A 431 -27.70 3.92 32.37
CA MET A 431 -28.39 2.65 32.65
C MET A 431 -27.37 1.53 32.90
N ALA A 432 -27.33 1.03 34.13
CA ALA A 432 -26.39 -0.02 34.56
C ALA A 432 -26.78 -1.44 34.09
N THR A 433 -25.76 -2.24 33.77
CA THR A 433 -25.82 -3.68 33.50
C THR A 433 -24.68 -4.36 34.27
N ASP A 434 -25.01 -5.38 35.07
CA ASP A 434 -24.04 -6.09 35.91
C ASP A 434 -23.30 -7.19 35.12
N LEU A 435 -21.98 -7.33 35.30
CA LEU A 435 -21.18 -8.39 34.67
C LEU A 435 -21.35 -9.72 35.40
N VAL A 436 -21.42 -10.83 34.66
CA VAL A 436 -21.49 -12.18 35.23
C VAL A 436 -20.08 -12.65 35.63
N ALA A 437 -19.76 -12.51 36.93
CA ALA A 437 -18.45 -12.78 37.53
C ALA A 437 -18.54 -12.91 39.06
N THR A 438 -17.48 -13.34 39.76
CA THR A 438 -17.49 -13.49 41.23
C THR A 438 -16.45 -12.62 41.94
N ASN A 439 -16.88 -11.43 42.40
CA ASN A 439 -16.00 -10.39 42.96
C ASN A 439 -14.95 -9.86 41.95
N PRO A 440 -15.35 -9.44 40.74
CA PRO A 440 -14.45 -8.90 39.71
C PRO A 440 -13.93 -7.48 40.01
N ARG A 441 -12.93 -7.05 39.24
CA ARG A 441 -12.58 -5.63 38.98
C ARG A 441 -12.47 -5.38 37.48
N VAL A 442 -12.86 -4.20 37.03
CA VAL A 442 -12.69 -3.74 35.63
C VAL A 442 -11.40 -2.96 35.50
N SER A 443 -10.66 -3.22 34.42
CA SER A 443 -9.50 -2.43 34.01
C SER A 443 -9.85 -1.50 32.83
N SER A 444 -10.38 -2.03 31.72
CA SER A 444 -10.63 -1.28 30.47
C SER A 444 -11.89 -1.74 29.73
N MET A 445 -12.40 -0.94 28.78
CA MET A 445 -13.52 -1.28 27.89
C MET A 445 -13.40 -0.68 26.49
N VAL A 446 -14.03 -1.33 25.51
CA VAL A 446 -14.19 -0.81 24.14
C VAL A 446 -15.54 -1.27 23.56
N VAL A 447 -16.14 -0.48 22.66
CA VAL A 447 -17.39 -0.85 21.96
C VAL A 447 -17.14 -0.95 20.47
N ALA A 448 -17.34 -2.14 19.90
CA ALA A 448 -17.11 -2.44 18.48
C ALA A 448 -18.29 -3.23 17.92
N ASP A 449 -18.72 -2.92 16.69
CA ASP A 449 -19.84 -3.59 16.00
C ASP A 449 -21.17 -3.70 16.81
N ASN A 450 -21.36 -2.79 17.78
CA ASN A 450 -22.41 -2.70 18.80
C ASN A 450 -22.24 -3.59 20.05
N ASP A 451 -21.25 -4.48 20.08
CA ASP A 451 -20.89 -5.29 21.24
C ASP A 451 -20.01 -4.51 22.23
N VAL A 452 -20.27 -4.71 23.52
CA VAL A 452 -19.52 -4.08 24.63
C VAL A 452 -18.49 -5.06 25.16
N HIS A 453 -17.21 -4.79 24.88
CA HIS A 453 -16.07 -5.59 25.31
C HIS A 453 -15.45 -4.96 26.56
N ILE A 454 -15.25 -5.75 27.62
CA ILE A 454 -14.72 -5.29 28.90
C ILE A 454 -13.68 -6.28 29.40
N VAL A 455 -12.57 -5.80 29.96
CA VAL A 455 -11.51 -6.64 30.55
C VAL A 455 -11.17 -6.27 31.98
N GLY A 456 -10.59 -7.23 32.70
CA GLY A 456 -10.08 -7.02 34.05
C GLY A 456 -9.61 -8.29 34.72
N ILE A 457 -10.02 -8.47 35.97
CA ILE A 457 -9.70 -9.65 36.79
C ILE A 457 -10.94 -10.17 37.50
N ASP A 458 -11.14 -11.49 37.48
CA ASP A 458 -12.04 -12.21 38.39
C ASP A 458 -11.19 -12.84 39.50
N TYR A 459 -11.68 -12.79 40.74
CA TYR A 459 -11.03 -13.35 41.92
C TYR A 459 -11.68 -14.69 42.36
N ALA A 460 -12.48 -15.32 41.48
CA ALA A 460 -13.11 -16.62 41.68
C ALA A 460 -12.11 -17.78 41.89
N ASN A 461 -11.67 -17.99 43.14
CA ASN A 461 -10.80 -19.08 43.61
C ASN A 461 -9.32 -18.98 43.19
N THR A 462 -9.04 -18.49 41.99
CA THR A 462 -7.71 -18.03 41.55
C THR A 462 -7.88 -16.68 40.85
N SER A 463 -6.97 -15.75 41.11
CA SER A 463 -6.82 -14.51 40.33
C SER A 463 -6.75 -14.88 38.85
N SER A 464 -7.65 -14.37 38.02
CA SER A 464 -7.73 -14.81 36.61
C SER A 464 -8.05 -13.64 35.68
N ALA A 465 -7.34 -13.56 34.55
CA ALA A 465 -7.59 -12.56 33.52
C ALA A 465 -9.00 -12.78 32.95
N ALA A 466 -9.83 -11.75 33.05
CA ALA A 466 -11.25 -11.85 32.77
C ALA A 466 -11.64 -10.92 31.62
N TYR A 467 -12.51 -11.44 30.76
CA TYR A 467 -12.99 -10.79 29.54
C TYR A 467 -14.49 -11.05 29.43
N TRP A 468 -15.27 -10.00 29.17
CA TRP A 468 -16.71 -10.08 28.98
C TRP A 468 -17.11 -9.41 27.65
N VAL A 469 -18.08 -10.02 26.97
CA VAL A 469 -18.81 -9.42 25.84
C VAL A 469 -20.27 -9.31 26.25
N ASN A 470 -20.84 -8.10 26.23
CA ASN A 470 -22.21 -7.83 26.65
C ASN A 470 -22.56 -8.48 28.01
N ALA A 471 -21.74 -8.19 29.03
CA ALA A 471 -21.79 -8.77 30.39
C ALA A 471 -21.61 -10.30 30.51
N THR A 472 -21.45 -11.03 29.42
CA THR A 472 -21.25 -12.49 29.42
C THR A 472 -19.75 -12.82 29.36
N PRO A 473 -19.20 -13.67 30.25
CA PRO A 473 -17.78 -13.99 30.27
C PRO A 473 -17.36 -14.81 29.05
N VAL A 474 -16.18 -14.52 28.54
CA VAL A 474 -15.49 -15.21 27.44
C VAL A 474 -14.13 -15.68 27.95
N ALA A 475 -13.75 -16.92 27.63
CA ALA A 475 -12.51 -17.50 28.12
C ALA A 475 -11.29 -16.91 27.40
N LEU A 476 -10.17 -16.78 28.12
CA LEU A 476 -8.85 -16.47 27.55
C LEU A 476 -7.91 -17.67 27.76
N ALA A 477 -7.05 -17.96 26.78
CA ALA A 477 -6.02 -18.99 26.91
C ALA A 477 -5.02 -18.60 28.01
N ASN A 478 -4.55 -19.57 28.80
CA ASN A 478 -3.54 -19.39 29.85
C ASN A 478 -3.82 -18.27 30.88
N ALA A 479 -5.10 -17.98 31.18
CA ALA A 479 -5.53 -16.80 31.95
C ALA A 479 -5.21 -16.76 33.47
N THR A 480 -4.63 -17.81 34.05
CA THR A 480 -4.47 -17.95 35.52
C THR A 480 -3.35 -17.06 36.09
N ASP A 481 -3.64 -16.44 37.23
CA ASP A 481 -2.79 -15.51 38.02
C ASP A 481 -2.29 -14.28 37.24
N ILE A 482 -3.07 -13.89 36.23
CA ILE A 482 -2.86 -12.73 35.37
C ILE A 482 -3.99 -11.71 35.59
N MET A 483 -3.66 -10.43 35.45
CA MET A 483 -4.65 -9.36 35.28
C MET A 483 -4.73 -8.99 33.81
N ALA A 484 -5.92 -9.00 33.20
CA ALA A 484 -6.12 -8.26 31.95
C ALA A 484 -6.20 -6.76 32.30
N LYS A 485 -5.52 -5.94 31.52
CA LYS A 485 -5.25 -4.53 31.81
C LYS A 485 -5.96 -3.63 30.81
N ASP A 486 -5.82 -3.94 29.53
CA ASP A 486 -6.38 -3.12 28.46
C ASP A 486 -6.82 -3.93 27.24
N ILE A 487 -7.71 -3.36 26.42
CA ILE A 487 -8.38 -4.01 25.28
C ILE A 487 -8.62 -3.05 24.11
N VAL A 488 -8.20 -3.48 22.91
CA VAL A 488 -8.52 -2.81 21.64
C VAL A 488 -9.23 -3.81 20.72
N VAL A 489 -10.25 -3.36 20.01
CA VAL A 489 -10.89 -4.13 18.92
C VAL A 489 -10.71 -3.38 17.61
N LEU A 490 -10.14 -4.05 16.61
CA LEU A 490 -9.83 -3.44 15.32
C LEU A 490 -10.22 -4.40 14.17
N ASN A 491 -11.17 -3.97 13.34
CA ASN A 491 -11.70 -4.75 12.20
C ASN A 491 -12.20 -6.17 12.57
N GLY A 492 -12.75 -6.33 13.78
CA GLY A 492 -13.26 -7.59 14.32
C GLY A 492 -12.23 -8.44 15.08
N ASP A 493 -10.93 -8.11 14.98
CA ASP A 493 -9.90 -8.74 15.82
C ASP A 493 -9.85 -8.08 17.20
N VAL A 494 -9.88 -8.90 18.25
CA VAL A 494 -9.82 -8.48 19.66
C VAL A 494 -8.40 -8.67 20.19
N TYR A 495 -7.76 -7.57 20.59
CA TYR A 495 -6.42 -7.53 21.19
C TYR A 495 -6.54 -7.17 22.66
N ILE A 496 -5.90 -7.94 23.55
CA ILE A 496 -5.92 -7.70 25.00
C ILE A 496 -4.48 -7.76 25.52
N ALA A 497 -4.11 -6.83 26.40
CA ALA A 497 -2.86 -6.87 27.15
C ALA A 497 -3.10 -7.21 28.63
N GLY A 498 -2.13 -7.87 29.26
CA GLY A 498 -2.16 -8.22 30.67
C GLY A 498 -0.77 -8.48 31.26
N THR A 499 -0.73 -8.65 32.59
CA THR A 499 0.50 -8.96 33.33
C THR A 499 0.25 -10.10 34.31
N ARG A 500 1.11 -11.12 34.28
CA ARG A 500 1.23 -12.17 35.31
C ARG A 500 2.15 -11.67 36.41
N ASN A 501 1.70 -11.75 37.65
CA ASN A 501 2.47 -11.33 38.82
C ASN A 501 3.46 -12.44 39.25
N ASP A 502 4.23 -12.94 38.29
CA ASP A 502 5.40 -13.80 38.50
C ASP A 502 6.57 -12.97 39.09
N GLU A 503 7.61 -13.66 39.58
CA GLU A 503 8.91 -13.06 39.88
C GLU A 503 9.96 -13.67 38.93
N PRO A 504 10.37 -12.96 37.84
CA PRO A 504 9.96 -11.61 37.42
C PRO A 504 8.60 -11.57 36.70
N GLU A 505 7.97 -10.40 36.70
CA GLU A 505 6.67 -10.14 36.04
C GLU A 505 6.69 -10.53 34.54
N VAL A 506 5.54 -11.01 34.03
CA VAL A 506 5.39 -11.42 32.63
C VAL A 506 4.23 -10.70 31.97
N GLN A 507 4.54 -9.87 30.99
CA GLN A 507 3.61 -9.22 30.08
C GLN A 507 3.08 -10.24 29.08
N ILE A 508 1.77 -10.22 28.82
CA ILE A 508 1.08 -11.16 27.92
C ILE A 508 0.16 -10.37 26.99
N VAL A 509 0.12 -10.77 25.70
CA VAL A 509 -0.86 -10.27 24.72
C VAL A 509 -1.65 -11.43 24.14
N TRP A 510 -2.97 -11.27 24.11
CA TRP A 510 -3.89 -12.15 23.37
C TRP A 510 -4.37 -11.48 22.09
N LYS A 511 -4.55 -12.27 21.04
CA LYS A 511 -5.39 -11.95 19.88
C LYS A 511 -6.49 -13.01 19.77
N ASN A 512 -7.75 -12.58 19.76
CA ASN A 512 -8.93 -13.46 19.64
C ASN A 512 -8.94 -14.63 20.64
N GLN A 513 -8.66 -14.34 21.91
CA GLN A 513 -8.57 -15.28 23.06
C GLN A 513 -7.29 -16.15 23.11
N GLU A 514 -6.49 -16.22 22.05
CA GLU A 514 -5.24 -16.98 22.01
C GLU A 514 -4.01 -16.10 22.32
N VAL A 515 -3.01 -16.62 23.03
CA VAL A 515 -1.79 -15.88 23.37
C VAL A 515 -0.89 -15.75 22.13
N ILE A 516 -0.48 -14.52 21.81
CA ILE A 516 0.42 -14.22 20.68
C ILE A 516 1.78 -13.66 21.10
N THR A 517 1.95 -13.23 22.35
CA THR A 517 3.24 -12.73 22.88
C THR A 517 3.28 -12.90 24.39
N GLU A 518 4.44 -13.33 24.91
CA GLU A 518 4.84 -13.20 26.32
C GLU A 518 6.22 -12.53 26.41
N LEU A 519 6.43 -11.59 27.33
CA LEU A 519 7.72 -10.95 27.62
C LEU A 519 7.99 -10.92 29.13
N THR A 520 9.20 -11.27 29.56
CA THR A 520 9.58 -11.36 30.98
C THR A 520 10.32 -10.10 31.46
N ASN A 521 10.21 -9.80 32.76
CA ASN A 521 10.62 -8.53 33.38
C ASN A 521 9.84 -7.31 32.86
N ALA A 522 8.61 -7.53 32.41
CA ALA A 522 7.76 -6.52 31.78
C ALA A 522 6.33 -6.58 32.34
N ASP A 523 5.77 -5.41 32.59
CA ASP A 523 4.33 -5.21 32.85
C ASP A 523 3.72 -4.42 31.69
N ALA A 524 2.50 -4.79 31.27
CA ALA A 524 1.67 -3.94 30.42
C ALA A 524 0.56 -3.26 31.24
N GLN A 525 0.26 -2.03 30.90
CA GLN A 525 -0.87 -1.25 31.41
C GLN A 525 -1.86 -0.93 30.28
N ALA A 526 -1.37 -0.61 29.07
CA ALA A 526 -2.18 -0.28 27.89
C ALA A 526 -1.68 -0.96 26.61
N ILE A 527 -2.56 -1.06 25.60
CA ILE A 527 -2.32 -1.63 24.27
C ILE A 527 -2.89 -0.75 23.16
N LEU A 528 -2.14 -0.57 22.06
CA LEU A 528 -2.57 0.20 20.89
C LEU A 528 -2.15 -0.52 19.60
N ILE A 529 -3.01 -0.46 18.57
CA ILE A 529 -2.85 -1.19 17.30
C ILE A 529 -2.94 -0.22 16.11
N ASP A 530 -1.97 -0.24 15.18
CA ASP A 530 -1.85 0.68 14.03
C ASP A 530 -1.44 -0.01 12.71
#